data_AF-A0A0Q7VEK4-F1
#
_entry.id   AF-A0A0Q7VEK4-F1
#
_cell.length_a   1.000
_cell.length_b   1.000
_cell.length_c   1.000
_cell.angle_alpha   90.00
_cell.angle_beta   90.00
_cell.angle_gamma   90.00
#
_symmetry.space_group_name_H-M   'P 1'
#
loop_
_entity.id
_entity.type
_entity.pdbx_description
1 polymer ?
#
loop_
_entity_poly.entity_id
_entity_poly.type
_entity_poly.pdbx_seq_one_letter_code
_entity_poly.pdbx_strand_id
1 'polypeptide(L)'
;MNPGKPPKKSDMLEVRLPHETKVAFMARCRETRRTASEAVRVFIDQELDGRTGRPSRSNLGWRVLAAAVAGLAVGAVAAPSLARPLAAHAAFDRLDANHDGALSFEEFSRR
;
A
#
# COMPACT_ATOMS: atom_id res chain seq x y z
N MET A 1 21.54 25.22 -32.45
CA MET A 1 21.66 23.85 -31.93
C MET A 1 20.52 22.99 -32.49
N ASN A 2 20.78 21.75 -32.91
CA ASN A 2 19.75 20.83 -33.40
C ASN A 2 19.07 20.14 -32.19
N PRO A 3 17.78 20.35 -31.90
CA PRO A 3 17.11 19.94 -30.67
C PRO A 3 16.71 18.45 -30.68
N GLY A 4 17.65 17.54 -30.87
CA GLY A 4 17.35 16.11 -30.89
C GLY A 4 18.52 15.15 -31.12
N LYS A 5 19.76 15.66 -31.27
CA LYS A 5 20.95 14.81 -31.29
C LYS A 5 21.64 14.89 -29.93
N PRO A 6 21.98 13.74 -29.30
CA PRO A 6 22.80 13.76 -28.10
C PRO A 6 24.11 14.52 -28.41
N PRO A 7 24.60 15.33 -27.47
CA PRO A 7 25.81 16.11 -27.68
C PRO A 7 26.96 15.17 -28.05
N LYS A 8 27.61 15.45 -29.18
CA LYS A 8 28.70 14.60 -29.72
C LYS A 8 29.96 14.64 -28.85
N LYS A 9 30.05 15.61 -27.92
CA LYS A 9 31.19 15.78 -27.01
C LYS A 9 30.93 15.04 -25.71
N SER A 10 31.88 14.20 -25.32
CA SER A 10 31.95 13.62 -23.97
C SER A 10 33.16 14.23 -23.25
N ASP A 11 33.02 14.41 -21.94
CA ASP A 11 34.10 14.89 -21.08
C ASP A 11 34.39 13.85 -19.99
N MET A 12 35.61 13.86 -19.45
CA MET A 12 36.04 12.89 -18.44
C MET A 12 35.73 13.42 -17.04
N LEU A 13 35.00 12.63 -16.25
CA LEU A 13 34.73 12.91 -14.85
C LEU A 13 35.64 12.05 -13.95
N GLU A 14 36.60 12.69 -13.29
CA GLU A 14 37.43 12.05 -12.26
C GLU A 14 36.89 12.36 -10.86
N VAL A 15 36.69 11.31 -10.05
CA VAL A 15 36.16 11.45 -8.68
C VAL A 15 37.12 10.80 -7.69
N ARG A 16 37.53 11.56 -6.68
CA ARG A 16 38.29 11.03 -5.53
C ARG A 16 37.33 10.47 -4.50
N LEU A 17 37.53 9.20 -4.12
CA LEU A 17 36.71 8.49 -3.13
C LEU A 17 37.62 7.81 -2.10
N PRO A 18 37.18 7.64 -0.84
CA PRO A 18 37.83 6.75 0.11
C PRO A 18 37.98 5.34 -0.46
N HIS A 19 39.04 4.64 -0.08
CA HIS A 19 39.35 3.32 -0.62
C HIS A 19 38.19 2.33 -0.42
N GLU A 20 37.61 2.31 0.78
CA GLU A 20 36.48 1.43 1.12
C GLU A 20 35.26 1.69 0.23
N THR A 21 34.94 2.97 -0.01
CA THR A 21 33.82 3.36 -0.88
C THR A 21 34.05 2.90 -2.31
N LYS A 22 35.28 3.05 -2.84
CA LYS A 22 35.63 2.55 -4.18
C LYS A 22 35.49 1.03 -4.26
N VAL A 23 35.98 0.30 -3.25
CA VAL A 23 35.89 -1.17 -3.22
C VAL A 23 34.44 -1.62 -3.18
N ALA A 24 33.62 -1.06 -2.29
CA ALA A 24 32.20 -1.37 -2.18
C ALA A 24 31.44 -1.05 -3.48
N PHE A 25 31.69 0.11 -4.08
CA PHE A 25 31.08 0.51 -5.35
C PHE A 25 31.47 -0.46 -6.49
N MET A 26 32.74 -0.83 -6.59
CA MET A 26 33.22 -1.76 -7.62
C MET A 26 32.70 -3.20 -7.39
N ALA A 27 32.51 -3.64 -6.15
CA ALA A 27 31.88 -4.91 -5.83
C ALA A 27 30.42 -4.94 -6.31
N ARG A 28 29.65 -3.89 -6.00
CA ARG A 28 28.27 -3.72 -6.45
C ARG A 28 28.14 -3.72 -7.98
N CYS A 29 29.06 -3.05 -8.68
CA CYS A 29 29.11 -3.06 -10.15
C CYS A 29 29.29 -4.49 -10.70
N ARG A 30 30.18 -5.29 -10.10
CA ARG A 30 30.41 -6.69 -10.51
C ARG A 30 29.18 -7.57 -10.28
N GLU A 31 28.57 -7.49 -9.09
CA GLU A 31 27.35 -8.25 -8.75
C GLU A 31 26.20 -7.97 -9.73
N THR A 32 26.01 -6.69 -10.06
CA THR A 32 24.95 -6.23 -10.96
C THR A 32 25.31 -6.38 -12.44
N ARG A 33 26.54 -6.83 -12.76
CA ARG A 33 27.10 -6.91 -14.11
C ARG A 33 27.04 -5.57 -14.87
N ARG A 34 27.26 -4.46 -14.17
CA ARG A 34 27.29 -3.11 -14.74
C ARG A 34 28.70 -2.55 -14.70
N THR A 35 29.03 -1.66 -15.65
CA THR A 35 30.30 -0.92 -15.57
C THR A 35 30.18 0.25 -14.59
N ALA A 36 31.29 0.63 -13.97
CA ALA A 36 31.34 1.81 -13.10
C ALA A 36 30.82 3.08 -13.81
N SER A 37 31.21 3.26 -15.07
CA SER A 37 30.81 4.41 -15.88
C SER A 37 29.31 4.44 -16.16
N GLU A 38 28.69 3.29 -16.41
CA GLU A 38 27.24 3.16 -16.60
C GLU A 38 26.46 3.41 -15.29
N ALA A 39 26.95 2.87 -14.18
CA ALA A 39 26.34 3.10 -12.87
C ALA A 39 26.35 4.60 -12.50
N VAL A 40 27.46 5.31 -12.74
CA VAL A 40 27.57 6.75 -12.50
C VAL A 40 26.65 7.55 -13.42
N ARG A 41 26.57 7.23 -14.72
CA ARG A 41 25.65 7.90 -15.65
C ARG A 41 24.20 7.78 -15.19
N VAL A 42 23.76 6.56 -14.85
CA VAL A 42 22.39 6.33 -14.39
C VAL A 42 22.10 7.06 -13.08
N PHE A 43 23.06 7.11 -12.16
CA PHE A 43 22.89 7.89 -10.93
C PHE A 43 22.71 9.38 -11.22
N ILE A 44 23.52 9.95 -12.12
CA ILE A 44 23.43 11.36 -12.53
C ILE A 44 22.07 11.64 -13.19
N ASP A 45 21.63 10.80 -14.13
CA ASP A 45 20.34 10.96 -14.79
C ASP A 45 19.18 10.96 -13.77
N GLN A 46 19.23 10.08 -12.78
CA GLN A 46 18.23 10.01 -11.71
C GLN A 46 18.23 11.23 -10.80
N GLU A 47 19.41 11.77 -10.47
CA GLU A 47 19.55 12.99 -9.67
C GLU A 47 19.00 14.21 -10.42
N LEU A 48 19.30 14.32 -11.73
CA LEU A 48 18.81 15.41 -12.59
C LEU A 48 17.30 15.33 -12.84
N ASP A 49 16.76 14.12 -12.97
CA ASP A 49 15.31 13.88 -13.07
C ASP A 49 14.57 14.13 -11.74
N GLY A 50 15.28 14.47 -10.66
CA GLY A 50 14.71 14.67 -9.33
C GLY A 50 14.17 13.40 -8.68
N ARG A 51 14.48 12.22 -9.23
CA ARG A 51 13.99 10.90 -8.77
C ARG A 51 14.71 10.41 -7.51
N THR A 52 15.83 11.02 -7.16
CA THR A 52 16.54 10.79 -5.88
C THR A 52 15.94 11.59 -4.72
N GLY A 53 14.94 12.45 -4.99
CA GLY A 53 14.14 13.10 -3.96
C GLY A 53 13.45 12.07 -3.06
N ARG A 54 13.61 12.25 -1.74
CA ARG A 54 12.89 11.54 -0.66
C ARG A 54 11.50 11.10 -1.11
N PRO A 55 11.04 9.88 -0.75
CA PRO A 55 9.72 9.40 -1.15
C PRO A 55 8.67 10.46 -0.84
N SER A 56 8.07 11.00 -1.91
CA SER A 56 7.05 12.03 -1.79
C SER A 56 5.94 11.49 -0.88
N ARG A 57 5.77 12.14 0.27
CA ARG A 57 4.71 11.84 1.26
C ARG A 57 3.30 11.86 0.65
N SER A 58 3.17 12.34 -0.58
CA SER A 58 1.95 12.33 -1.41
C SER A 58 1.34 10.92 -1.59
N ASN A 59 2.15 9.86 -1.67
CA ASN A 59 1.62 8.52 -1.94
C ASN A 59 0.92 7.86 -0.74
N LEU A 60 1.06 8.39 0.47
CA LEU A 60 0.43 7.82 1.67
C LEU A 60 -1.06 8.15 1.72
N GLY A 61 -1.45 9.39 1.42
CA GLY A 61 -2.85 9.81 1.41
C GLY A 61 -3.69 9.03 0.39
N TRP A 62 -3.15 8.84 -0.82
CA TRP A 62 -3.80 8.04 -1.86
C TRP A 62 -3.93 6.56 -1.49
N ARG A 63 -2.91 5.99 -0.83
CA ARG A 63 -2.95 4.60 -0.35
C ARG A 63 -3.97 4.38 0.75
N VAL A 64 -4.11 5.33 1.69
CA VAL A 64 -5.13 5.27 2.75
C VAL A 64 -6.53 5.38 2.16
N LEU A 65 -6.74 6.28 1.20
CA LEU A 65 -8.02 6.43 0.51
C LEU A 65 -8.39 5.15 -0.28
N ALA A 66 -7.46 4.58 -1.03
CA ALA A 66 -7.67 3.34 -1.77
C ALA A 66 -8.01 2.15 -0.84
N ALA A 67 -7.34 2.04 0.30
CA ALA A 67 -7.63 1.01 1.31
C ALA A 67 -9.03 1.18 1.94
N ALA A 68 -9.45 2.41 2.23
CA ALA A 68 -10.77 2.69 2.80
C ALA A 68 -11.92 2.29 1.84
N VAL A 69 -11.78 2.58 0.54
CA VAL A 69 -12.78 2.21 -0.47
C VAL A 69 -12.88 0.69 -0.62
N ALA A 70 -11.75 -0.02 -0.63
CA ALA A 70 -11.74 -1.49 -0.71
C ALA A 70 -12.38 -2.14 0.54
N GLY A 71 -12.13 -1.59 1.74
CA GLY A 71 -12.74 -2.08 2.98
C GLY A 71 -14.27 -1.95 3.01
N LEU A 72 -14.81 -0.85 2.47
CA LEU A 72 -16.26 -0.63 2.37
C LEU A 72 -16.97 -1.64 1.44
N ALA A 73 -16.33 -2.04 0.34
CA ALA A 73 -16.90 -3.01 -0.59
C ALA A 73 -17.03 -4.42 0.02
N VAL A 74 -16.08 -4.82 0.87
CA VAL A 74 -16.11 -6.13 1.57
C VAL A 74 -17.09 -6.11 2.75
N GLY A 75 -17.27 -4.98 3.43
CA GLY A 75 -18.22 -4.88 4.56
C GLY A 75 -19.69 -5.04 4.15
N ALA A 76 -20.07 -4.61 2.95
CA ALA A 76 -21.47 -4.63 2.48
C ALA A 76 -22.03 -6.06 2.27
N VAL A 77 -21.17 -7.04 1.96
CA VAL A 77 -21.59 -8.43 1.71
C VAL A 77 -21.78 -9.28 2.98
N ALA A 78 -21.33 -8.80 4.15
CA ALA A 78 -21.46 -9.50 5.43
C ALA A 78 -22.59 -8.98 6.34
N ALA A 79 -23.33 -7.93 5.94
CA ALA A 79 -24.38 -7.31 6.75
C ALA A 79 -25.54 -8.25 7.23
N PRO A 80 -26.02 -9.26 6.49
CA PRO A 80 -27.21 -10.00 6.92
C PRO A 80 -26.99 -10.94 8.12
N SER A 81 -25.74 -11.30 8.46
CA SER A 81 -25.47 -12.12 9.64
C SER A 81 -25.52 -11.33 10.95
N LEU A 82 -25.31 -10.01 10.91
CA LEU A 82 -25.44 -9.11 12.07
C LEU A 82 -26.89 -8.67 12.33
N ALA A 83 -27.78 -8.79 11.35
CA ALA A 83 -29.22 -8.52 11.51
C ALA A 83 -29.98 -9.69 12.17
N ARG A 84 -29.39 -10.90 12.18
CA ARG A 84 -29.97 -12.11 12.79
C ARG A 84 -30.22 -11.99 14.30
N PRO A 85 -29.29 -11.48 15.15
CA PRO A 85 -29.54 -11.35 16.58
C PRO A 85 -30.68 -10.37 16.90
N LEU A 86 -30.76 -9.24 16.21
CA LEU A 86 -31.81 -8.23 16.43
C LEU A 86 -33.22 -8.77 16.10
N ALA A 87 -33.36 -9.50 15.00
CA ALA A 87 -34.64 -10.12 14.63
C ALA A 87 -35.05 -11.26 15.59
N ALA A 88 -34.08 -11.98 16.16
CA ALA A 88 -34.35 -13.05 17.12
C ALA A 88 -34.85 -12.50 18.48
N HIS A 89 -34.29 -11.37 18.94
CA HIS A 89 -34.73 -10.73 20.19
C HIS A 89 -36.15 -10.17 20.04
N ALA A 90 -36.44 -9.45 18.95
CA ALA A 90 -37.80 -8.95 18.70
C ALA A 90 -38.85 -10.06 18.52
N ALA A 91 -38.45 -11.25 18.07
CA ALA A 91 -39.35 -12.40 18.00
C ALA A 91 -39.57 -13.04 19.38
N PHE A 92 -38.54 -13.05 20.24
CA PHE A 92 -38.63 -13.51 21.62
C PHE A 92 -39.54 -12.59 22.44
N ASP A 93 -39.33 -11.27 22.38
CA ASP A 93 -40.12 -10.27 23.13
C ASP A 93 -41.62 -10.31 22.77
N ARG A 94 -41.96 -10.79 21.57
CA ARG A 94 -43.36 -10.98 21.15
C ARG A 94 -44.01 -12.23 21.72
N LEU A 95 -43.22 -13.26 21.99
CA LEU A 95 -43.70 -14.54 22.50
C LEU A 95 -43.69 -14.56 24.04
N ASP A 96 -42.74 -13.87 24.66
CA ASP A 96 -42.63 -13.68 26.10
C ASP A 96 -43.64 -12.60 26.54
N ALA A 97 -44.92 -12.98 26.59
CA ALA A 97 -46.02 -12.07 26.86
C ALA A 97 -46.04 -11.59 28.32
N ASN A 98 -45.50 -12.39 29.23
CA ASN A 98 -45.39 -12.04 30.64
C ASN A 98 -44.08 -11.27 30.96
N HIS A 99 -43.14 -11.19 30.01
CA HIS A 99 -41.85 -10.52 30.11
C HIS A 99 -40.99 -11.02 31.27
N ASP A 100 -41.05 -12.33 31.54
CA ASP A 100 -40.26 -12.96 32.60
C ASP A 100 -38.85 -13.39 32.12
N GLY A 101 -38.56 -13.24 30.83
CA GLY A 101 -37.29 -13.59 30.23
C GLY A 101 -37.15 -15.06 29.84
N ALA A 102 -38.22 -15.85 29.94
CA ALA A 102 -38.31 -17.23 29.47
C ALA A 102 -39.59 -17.44 28.65
N LEU A 103 -39.60 -18.47 27.78
CA LEU A 103 -40.84 -18.88 27.10
C LEU A 103 -41.38 -20.13 27.77
N SER A 104 -42.57 -20.03 28.34
CA SER A 104 -43.31 -21.21 28.76
C SER A 104 -43.75 -22.03 27.54
N PHE A 105 -44.01 -23.33 27.75
CA PHE A 105 -44.50 -24.20 26.66
C PHE A 105 -45.81 -23.68 26.06
N GLU A 106 -46.67 -23.09 26.90
CA GLU A 106 -47.92 -22.51 26.46
C GLU A 106 -47.72 -21.29 25.56
N GLU A 107 -46.83 -20.36 25.94
CA GLU A 107 -46.47 -19.19 25.12
C GLU A 107 -45.82 -19.59 23.80
N PHE A 108 -44.92 -20.57 23.83
CA PHE A 108 -44.30 -21.10 22.61
C PHE A 108 -45.32 -21.76 21.67
N SER A 109 -46.32 -22.46 22.22
CA SER A 109 -47.37 -23.13 21.45
C SER A 109 -48.42 -22.19 20.84
N ARG A 110 -48.50 -20.94 21.33
CA ARG A 110 -49.38 -19.89 20.79
C ARG A 110 -48.81 -19.15 19.59
N ARG A 111 -47.61 -19.53 19.13
CA ARG A 111 -46.91 -18.95 17.98
C ARG A 111 -47.65 -19.15 16.65
#